data_AF-A0A958A8B9-F1
#
_entry.id   AF-A0A958A8B9-F1
#
_cell.length_a   1.000
_cell.length_b   1.000
_cell.length_c   1.000
_cell.angle_alpha   90.00
_cell.angle_beta   90.00
_cell.angle_gamma   90.00
#
_symmetry.space_group_name_H-M   'P 1'
#
loop_
_entity.id
_entity.type
_entity.pdbx_description
1 polymer ?
#
loop_
_entity_poly.entity_id
_entity_poly.type
_entity_poly.pdbx_seq_one_letter_code
_entity_poly.pdbx_strand_id
1 'polypeptide(L)'
;GHIFPNAVGPDGKGFKWELLVDDRPGQHQGVERLEAQYIRANVQPTERYVLSLPGSTRYRLDPGDSQFDNLYLAGDWTLNAFNAGNVEAATISGLLASNSISGYPQRSKIVGWNFGRGVTK
;
A
#
# COMPACT_ATOMS: atom_id res chain seq x y z
N GLY A 1 10.89 -5.88 -20.65
CA GLY A 1 11.27 -6.33 -19.30
C GLY A 1 10.06 -6.33 -18.41
N HIS A 2 10.06 -7.11 -17.33
CA HIS A 2 8.94 -7.19 -16.39
C HIS A 2 8.77 -5.93 -15.54
N ILE A 3 9.88 -5.28 -15.18
CA ILE A 3 9.87 -4.07 -14.34
C ILE A 3 9.72 -2.82 -15.21
N PHE A 4 10.51 -2.72 -16.29
CA PHE A 4 10.45 -1.62 -17.25
C PHE A 4 9.99 -2.13 -18.62
N PRO A 5 8.77 -1.76 -19.07
CA PRO A 5 8.29 -2.08 -20.40
C PRO A 5 9.26 -1.57 -21.48
N ASN A 6 9.52 -2.37 -22.51
CA ASN A 6 10.40 -2.04 -23.65
C ASN A 6 11.86 -1.65 -23.34
N ALA A 7 12.31 -1.72 -22.08
CA ALA A 7 13.64 -1.30 -21.66
C ALA A 7 14.73 -2.37 -21.78
N VAL A 8 14.40 -3.53 -22.33
CA VAL A 8 15.36 -4.63 -22.56
C VAL A 8 15.64 -4.72 -24.04
N GLY A 9 16.88 -5.07 -24.41
CA GLY A 9 17.30 -5.27 -25.80
C GLY A 9 16.47 -6.34 -26.54
N PRO A 10 16.50 -6.36 -27.87
CA PRO A 10 15.77 -7.35 -28.68
C PRO A 10 16.16 -8.81 -28.39
N ASP A 11 17.39 -9.03 -27.91
CA ASP A 11 17.93 -10.33 -27.51
C ASP A 11 17.54 -10.71 -26.07
N GLY A 12 16.73 -9.90 -25.39
CA GLY A 12 16.35 -10.09 -24.00
C GLY A 12 17.47 -9.80 -23.01
N LYS A 13 18.62 -9.27 -23.46
CA LYS A 13 19.77 -8.98 -22.63
C LYS A 13 20.01 -7.47 -22.55
N GLY A 14 20.60 -7.06 -21.44
CA GLY A 14 20.95 -5.66 -21.20
C GLY A 14 19.75 -4.74 -21.00
N PHE A 15 20.06 -3.53 -20.55
CA PHE A 15 19.11 -2.45 -20.32
C PHE A 15 19.36 -1.33 -21.33
N LYS A 16 18.29 -0.75 -21.88
CA LYS A 16 18.33 0.41 -22.77
C LYS A 16 18.57 1.69 -21.97
N TRP A 17 19.84 1.94 -21.65
CA TRP A 17 20.28 3.08 -20.83
C TRP A 17 19.83 4.44 -21.37
N GLU A 18 19.60 4.54 -22.68
CA GLU A 18 19.05 5.72 -23.35
C GLU A 18 17.65 6.14 -22.81
N LEU A 19 16.92 5.24 -22.15
CA LEU A 19 15.61 5.52 -21.55
C LEU A 19 15.67 6.26 -20.20
N LEU A 20 16.81 6.26 -19.52
CA LEU A 20 16.97 7.01 -18.27
C LEU A 20 17.12 8.51 -18.57
N VAL A 21 16.54 9.37 -17.75
CA VAL A 21 16.76 10.81 -17.85
C VAL A 21 18.02 11.15 -17.06
N ASP A 22 18.94 11.90 -17.66
CA ASP A 22 20.16 12.39 -17.01
C ASP A 22 20.35 13.86 -17.38
N ASP A 23 20.20 14.75 -16.39
CA ASP A 23 20.28 16.20 -16.51
C ASP A 23 21.59 16.77 -15.92
N ARG A 24 22.51 15.91 -15.48
CA ARG A 24 23.80 16.33 -14.95
C ARG A 24 24.66 16.92 -16.09
N PRO A 25 25.52 17.92 -15.81
CA PRO A 25 26.40 18.48 -16.83
C PRO A 25 27.30 17.42 -17.48
N GLY A 26 27.38 17.43 -18.82
CA GLY A 26 28.18 16.46 -19.59
C GLY A 26 27.32 15.54 -20.46
N GLN A 27 27.97 14.63 -21.20
CA GLN A 27 27.29 13.60 -22.00
C GLN A 27 27.58 12.21 -21.40
N HIS A 28 26.73 11.77 -20.48
CA HIS A 28 26.82 10.46 -19.85
C HIS A 28 26.07 9.39 -20.67
N GLN A 29 26.67 8.20 -20.81
CA GLN A 29 26.12 7.11 -21.62
C GLN A 29 26.11 5.79 -20.85
N GLY A 30 25.28 4.85 -21.29
CA GLY A 30 25.24 3.52 -20.68
C GLY A 30 24.88 3.55 -19.19
N VAL A 31 25.55 2.70 -18.42
CA VAL A 31 25.31 2.53 -16.98
C VAL A 31 25.52 3.81 -16.17
N GLU A 32 26.33 4.77 -16.64
CA GLU A 32 26.57 6.04 -15.94
C GLU A 32 25.27 6.84 -15.73
N ARG A 33 24.27 6.67 -16.59
CA ARG A 33 22.97 7.36 -16.49
C ARG A 33 22.14 6.87 -15.29
N LEU A 34 22.54 5.74 -14.68
CA LEU A 34 21.94 5.23 -13.46
C LEU A 34 22.18 6.15 -12.26
N GLU A 35 23.32 6.86 -12.24
CA GLU A 35 23.69 7.80 -11.17
C GLU A 35 22.79 9.05 -11.10
N ALA A 36 22.05 9.34 -12.17
CA ALA A 36 21.02 10.39 -12.16
C ALA A 36 19.68 9.92 -11.57
N GLN A 37 19.53 8.62 -11.29
CA GLN A 37 18.30 8.05 -10.78
C GLN A 37 18.32 8.00 -9.25
N TYR A 38 17.20 8.32 -8.62
CA TYR A 38 17.01 7.98 -7.20
C TYR A 38 16.61 6.51 -7.08
N ILE A 39 17.53 5.68 -6.59
CA ILE A 39 17.29 4.25 -6.38
C ILE A 39 17.43 3.96 -4.89
N ARG A 40 16.36 3.40 -4.32
CA ARG A 40 16.35 2.90 -2.95
C ARG A 40 15.71 1.53 -2.94
N ALA A 41 16.37 0.58 -2.30
CA ALA A 41 15.74 -0.68 -1.94
C ALA A 41 14.91 -0.47 -0.66
N ASN A 42 13.62 -0.80 -0.73
CA ASN A 42 12.73 -0.74 0.42
C ASN A 42 12.92 -1.98 1.33
N VAL A 43 14.06 -2.05 2.04
CA VAL A 43 14.46 -3.19 2.90
C VAL A 43 14.06 -3.04 4.37
N GLN A 44 13.77 -1.82 4.84
CA GLN A 44 13.42 -1.57 6.24
C GLN A 44 12.00 -2.07 6.52
N PRO A 45 11.74 -2.64 7.72
CA PRO A 45 10.40 -3.09 8.09
C PRO A 45 9.33 -1.99 7.96
N THR A 46 9.69 -0.74 8.23
CA THR A 46 8.82 0.44 8.13
C THR A 46 8.46 0.81 6.69
N GLU A 47 9.23 0.34 5.70
CA GLU A 47 8.98 0.58 4.27
C GLU A 47 8.07 -0.49 3.66
N ARG A 48 7.71 -1.53 4.43
CA ARG A 48 6.80 -2.57 3.98
C ARG A 48 5.39 -2.01 3.92
N TYR A 49 4.90 -1.83 2.72
CA TYR A 49 3.54 -1.37 2.50
C TYR A 49 2.52 -2.45 2.84
N VAL A 50 1.38 -2.05 3.39
CA VAL A 50 0.25 -2.95 3.63
C VAL A 50 -0.33 -3.37 2.28
N LEU A 51 -0.12 -4.63 1.91
CA LEU A 51 -0.64 -5.16 0.67
C LEU A 51 -2.11 -5.57 0.80
N SER A 52 -2.80 -5.54 -0.34
CA SER A 52 -4.21 -5.92 -0.47
C SER A 52 -4.31 -7.05 -1.50
N LEU A 53 -3.63 -8.17 -1.18
CA LEU A 53 -3.55 -9.32 -2.08
C LEU A 53 -4.92 -10.01 -2.16
N PRO A 54 -5.30 -10.59 -3.32
CA PRO A 54 -6.51 -11.37 -3.45
C PRO A 54 -6.62 -12.44 -2.35
N GLY A 55 -7.76 -12.45 -1.63
CA GLY A 55 -8.04 -13.41 -0.56
C GLY A 55 -7.33 -13.17 0.79
N SER A 56 -6.46 -12.16 0.92
CA SER A 56 -5.72 -11.91 2.16
C SER A 56 -6.48 -11.07 3.19
N THR A 57 -7.60 -10.43 2.81
CA THR A 57 -8.42 -9.60 3.69
C THR A 57 -8.88 -10.34 4.95
N ARG A 58 -9.07 -11.66 4.86
CA ARG A 58 -9.46 -12.53 5.98
C ARG A 58 -8.51 -12.48 7.19
N TYR A 59 -7.29 -12.00 7.00
CA TYR A 59 -6.28 -11.90 8.06
C TYR A 59 -6.26 -10.52 8.74
N ARG A 60 -7.06 -9.56 8.27
CA ARG A 60 -7.13 -8.24 8.90
C ARG A 60 -8.04 -8.30 10.12
N LEU A 61 -7.58 -7.74 11.24
CA LEU A 61 -8.33 -7.67 12.49
C LEU A 61 -9.36 -6.54 12.44
N ASP A 62 -10.55 -6.75 13.03
CA ASP A 62 -11.53 -5.67 13.19
C ASP A 62 -10.99 -4.65 14.21
N PRO A 63 -11.15 -3.33 13.95
CA PRO A 63 -10.72 -2.27 14.86
C PRO A 63 -11.17 -2.42 16.32
N GLY A 64 -12.32 -3.05 16.56
CA GLY A 64 -12.87 -3.29 17.90
C GLY A 64 -12.64 -4.70 18.45
N ASP A 65 -11.96 -5.59 17.71
CA ASP A 65 -11.83 -7.01 18.06
C ASP A 65 -10.36 -7.44 18.20
N SER A 66 -9.63 -6.71 19.04
CA SER A 66 -8.22 -7.00 19.35
C SER A 66 -8.02 -8.24 20.22
N GLN A 67 -9.12 -8.84 20.72
CA GLN A 67 -9.16 -9.85 21.78
C GLN A 67 -8.81 -9.33 23.19
N PHE A 68 -8.70 -8.01 23.38
CA PHE A 68 -8.52 -7.38 24.69
C PHE A 68 -9.55 -6.27 24.93
N ASP A 69 -10.07 -6.17 26.15
CA ASP A 69 -11.15 -5.23 26.51
C ASP A 69 -10.76 -3.74 26.38
N ASN A 70 -9.46 -3.44 26.46
CA ASN A 70 -8.92 -2.07 26.50
C ASN A 70 -7.90 -1.77 25.39
N LEU A 71 -7.83 -2.60 24.34
CA LEU A 71 -6.98 -2.36 23.17
C LEU A 71 -7.83 -2.25 21.92
N TYR A 72 -7.64 -1.17 21.17
CA TYR A 72 -8.35 -0.90 19.92
C TYR A 72 -7.32 -0.67 18.82
N LEU A 73 -7.64 -1.10 17.61
CA LEU A 73 -6.71 -1.10 16.48
C LEU A 73 -7.10 -0.02 15.47
N ALA A 74 -6.13 0.77 15.04
CA ALA A 74 -6.32 1.78 14.01
C ALA A 74 -5.18 1.73 12.98
N GLY A 75 -5.55 1.80 11.70
CA GLY A 75 -4.62 1.74 10.58
C GLY A 75 -5.26 1.14 9.33
N ASP A 76 -4.64 1.38 8.18
CA ASP A 76 -5.07 0.87 6.88
C ASP A 76 -4.93 -0.66 6.72
N TRP A 77 -4.22 -1.31 7.65
CA TRP A 77 -4.08 -2.76 7.77
C TRP A 77 -5.20 -3.46 8.53
N THR A 78 -6.09 -2.72 9.20
CA THR A 78 -7.24 -3.34 9.87
C THR A 78 -8.36 -3.62 8.87
N LEU A 79 -9.33 -4.43 9.30
CA LEU A 79 -10.50 -4.79 8.52
C LEU A 79 -11.43 -3.59 8.40
N ASN A 80 -11.74 -3.21 7.17
CA ASN A 80 -12.82 -2.27 6.87
C ASN A 80 -13.45 -2.66 5.52
N ALA A 81 -14.25 -1.81 4.91
CA ALA A 81 -14.89 -2.14 3.63
C ALA A 81 -14.00 -1.88 2.42
N PHE A 82 -13.02 -0.99 2.56
CA PHE A 82 -12.13 -0.56 1.48
C PHE A 82 -10.91 -1.48 1.35
N ASN A 83 -10.39 -1.97 2.47
CA ASN A 83 -9.30 -2.93 2.59
C ASN A 83 -8.10 -2.65 1.67
N ALA A 84 -7.74 -1.38 1.51
CA ALA A 84 -6.63 -0.92 0.70
C ALA A 84 -5.62 -0.18 1.59
N GLY A 85 -4.34 -0.19 1.21
CA GLY A 85 -3.33 0.64 1.88
C GLY A 85 -3.46 2.07 1.38
N ASN A 86 -4.17 2.94 2.11
CA ASN A 86 -4.33 4.36 1.82
C ASN A 86 -4.90 5.11 3.04
N VAL A 87 -4.93 6.45 2.93
CA VAL A 87 -5.39 7.33 4.00
C VAL A 87 -6.88 7.16 4.29
N GLU A 88 -7.69 6.83 3.29
CA GLU A 88 -9.13 6.61 3.44
C GLU A 88 -9.40 5.37 4.30
N ALA A 89 -8.72 4.25 4.04
CA ALA A 89 -8.82 3.04 4.83
C ALA A 89 -8.35 3.28 6.28
N ALA A 90 -7.24 3.99 6.47
CA ALA A 90 -6.76 4.36 7.80
C ALA A 90 -7.78 5.24 8.55
N THR A 91 -8.42 6.19 7.86
CA THR A 91 -9.44 7.07 8.44
C THR A 91 -10.68 6.28 8.86
N ILE A 92 -11.19 5.41 7.98
CA ILE A 92 -12.33 4.54 8.28
C ILE A 92 -12.03 3.66 9.48
N SER A 93 -10.84 3.06 9.51
CA SER A 93 -10.36 2.25 10.63
C SER A 93 -10.38 3.02 11.96
N GLY A 94 -9.86 4.25 11.98
CA GLY A 94 -9.88 5.12 13.16
C GLY A 94 -11.30 5.44 13.64
N LEU A 95 -12.24 5.71 12.72
CA LEU A 95 -13.64 5.95 13.08
C LEU A 95 -14.30 4.70 13.67
N LEU A 96 -13.93 3.51 13.22
CA LEU A 96 -14.43 2.24 13.76
C LEU A 96 -13.83 1.91 15.12
N ALA A 97 -12.55 2.20 15.34
CA ALA A 97 -11.94 2.15 16.65
C ALA A 97 -12.65 3.12 17.61
N SER A 98 -12.87 4.37 17.20
CA SER A 98 -13.62 5.38 17.97
C SER A 98 -15.04 4.91 18.32
N ASN A 99 -15.74 4.31 17.35
CA ASN A 99 -17.06 3.73 17.58
C ASN A 99 -17.03 2.60 18.61
N SER A 100 -15.98 1.78 18.60
CA SER A 100 -15.82 0.68 19.56
C SER A 100 -15.48 1.19 20.96
N ILE A 101 -14.73 2.29 21.07
CA ILE A 101 -14.36 2.94 22.33
C ILE A 101 -15.56 3.67 22.97
N SER A 102 -16.31 4.43 22.17
CA SER A 102 -17.25 5.44 22.68
C SER A 102 -18.69 5.29 22.18
N GLY A 103 -18.94 4.42 21.21
CA GLY A 103 -20.20 4.37 20.46
C GLY A 103 -20.29 5.40 19.33
N TYR A 104 -19.30 6.30 19.17
CA TYR A 104 -19.33 7.39 18.19
C TYR A 104 -18.12 7.41 17.22
N PRO A 105 -18.31 7.79 15.95
CA PRO A 105 -19.62 8.04 15.30
C PRO A 105 -20.43 6.74 15.20
N GLN A 106 -21.75 6.85 15.02
CA GLN A 106 -22.57 5.65 14.77
C GLN A 106 -22.03 4.91 13.55
N ARG A 107 -21.89 3.59 13.64
CA ARG A 107 -21.29 2.76 12.59
C ARG A 107 -21.92 2.96 11.21
N SER A 108 -23.24 3.17 11.17
CA SER A 108 -24.01 3.44 9.94
C SER A 108 -23.68 4.78 9.27
N LYS A 109 -23.02 5.70 9.97
CA LYS A 109 -22.57 7.00 9.46
C LYS A 109 -21.13 6.99 8.95
N ILE A 110 -20.39 5.90 9.19
CA ILE A 110 -19.03 5.75 8.67
C ILE A 110 -19.13 5.31 7.21
N VAL A 111 -18.84 6.24 6.30
CA VAL A 111 -18.70 5.93 4.86
C VAL A 111 -17.62 4.87 4.74
N GLY A 112 -17.87 3.79 3.98
CA GLY A 112 -16.87 2.72 3.92
C GLY A 112 -17.01 1.68 5.04
N TRP A 113 -18.13 1.64 5.78
CA TRP A 113 -18.34 0.58 6.79
C TRP A 113 -18.90 -0.73 6.18
N ASN A 114 -19.78 -0.63 5.17
CA ASN A 114 -20.55 -1.74 4.63
C ASN A 114 -20.21 -2.15 3.18
N PHE A 115 -19.28 -1.48 2.49
CA PHE A 115 -18.85 -1.95 1.16
C PHE A 115 -18.28 -3.39 1.26
N GLY A 116 -18.68 -4.28 0.36
CA GLY A 116 -18.13 -5.65 0.32
C GLY A 116 -18.49 -6.59 1.49
N ARG A 117 -19.16 -6.15 2.56
CA ARG A 117 -19.64 -7.04 3.66
C ARG A 117 -20.75 -8.01 3.24
N GLY A 118 -21.19 -7.97 1.98
CA GLY A 118 -22.07 -8.96 1.35
C GLY A 118 -21.36 -9.89 0.36
N VAL A 119 -20.03 -9.78 0.20
CA VAL A 119 -19.22 -10.62 -0.70
C VAL A 119 -18.35 -11.56 0.13
N THR A 120 -18.99 -12.33 1.01
CA THR A 120 -18.43 -13.58 1.53
C THR A 120 -18.99 -14.73 0.70
N LYS A 121 -18.25 -15.12 -0.33
CA LYS A 121 -18.12 -16.50 -0.79
C LYS A 121 -16.69 -16.74 -1.23
#